data_AF-A0A2N2CYN8-F1
#
_entry.id   AF-A0A2N2CYN8-F1
#
_cell.length_a   1.000
_cell.length_b   1.000
_cell.length_c   1.000
_cell.angle_alpha   90.00
_cell.angle_beta   90.00
_cell.angle_gamma   90.00
#
_symmetry.space_group_name_H-M   'P 1'
#
loop_
_entity.id
_entity.type
_entity.pdbx_description
1 polymer ?
#
loop_
_entity_poly.entity_id
_entity_poly.type
_entity_poly.pdbx_seq_one_letter_code
_entity_poly.pdbx_strand_id
1 'polypeptide(L)' 'MEEVMTYEHIIKTNHVSKKFKKADAIKDLSMSVRKNSVYGLLGPNGAGKSTLLKMITGIIRPTSG' A
#
# COMPACT_ATOMS: atom_id res chain seq x y z
N MET A 1 12.30 7.66 30.31
CA MET A 1 10.97 7.53 29.69
C MET A 1 11.17 7.87 28.22
N GLU A 2 11.09 6.87 27.35
CA GLU A 2 11.38 7.04 25.92
C GLU A 2 10.15 7.65 25.25
N GLU A 3 10.32 8.85 24.69
CA GLU A 3 9.23 9.57 24.03
C GLU A 3 8.86 8.83 22.75
N VAL A 4 7.66 8.25 22.70
CA VAL A 4 7.17 7.58 21.49
C VAL A 4 6.88 8.66 20.46
N MET A 5 7.80 8.86 19.53
CA MET A 5 7.64 9.77 18.40
C MET A 5 6.47 9.30 17.52
N THR A 6 5.29 9.89 17.70
CA THR A 6 4.12 9.62 16.86
C THR A 6 4.24 10.39 15.56
N TYR A 7 4.60 9.70 14.48
CA TYR A 7 4.58 10.26 13.14
C TYR A 7 3.16 10.22 12.56
N GLU A 8 2.68 11.34 12.03
CA GLU A 8 1.43 11.38 11.28
C GLU A 8 1.61 10.60 9.97
N HIS A 9 0.74 9.61 9.73
CA HIS A 9 0.72 8.83 8.50
C HIS A 9 -0.43 9.31 7.61
N ILE A 10 -0.12 9.64 6.36
CA ILE A 10 -1.14 10.04 5.37
C ILE A 10 -1.73 8.84 4.63
N ILE A 11 -0.99 7.73 4.56
CA ILE A 11 -1.46 6.45 4.04
C ILE A 11 -1.10 5.37 5.04
N LYS A 12 -2.05 4.47 5.33
CA LYS A 12 -1.82 3.23 6.07
C LYS A 12 -2.66 2.12 5.45
N THR A 13 -2.03 0.99 5.14
CA THR A 13 -2.72 -0.23 4.70
C THR A 13 -2.55 -1.30 5.77
N ASN A 14 -3.53 -2.20 5.87
CA ASN A 14 -3.49 -3.31 6.82
C ASN A 14 -3.87 -4.60 6.10
N HIS A 15 -2.90 -5.46 5.82
CA HIS A 15 -3.10 -6.78 5.21
C HIS A 15 -3.88 -6.73 3.87
N VAL A 16 -3.71 -5.65 3.09
CA VAL A 16 -4.50 -5.46 1.87
C VAL A 16 -4.03 -6.41 0.78
N SER A 17 -4.98 -7.03 0.09
CA SER A 17 -4.70 -7.90 -1.05
C SER A 17 -5.53 -7.50 -2.25
N LYS A 18 -4.98 -7.67 -3.45
CA LYS A 18 -5.71 -7.54 -4.71
C LYS A 18 -5.48 -8.75 -5.58
N LYS A 19 -6.54 -9.52 -5.78
CA LYS A 19 -6.57 -10.67 -6.67
C LYS A 19 -7.37 -10.33 -7.93
N PHE A 20 -6.77 -10.64 -9.07
CA PHE A 20 -7.47 -10.74 -10.35
C PHE A 20 -7.65 -12.22 -10.70
N LYS A 21 -8.52 -12.54 -11.66
CA LYS A 21 -8.94 -13.92 -11.97
C LYS A 21 -7.79 -14.95 -12.00
N LYS A 22 -6.62 -14.57 -12.54
CA LYS A 22 -5.48 -15.48 -12.77
C LYS A 22 -4.28 -15.24 -11.85
N ALA A 23 -4.24 -14.16 -11.08
CA ALA A 23 -3.04 -13.79 -10.32
C ALA A 23 -3.34 -12.86 -9.15
N ASP A 24 -2.55 -13.00 -8.09
CA ASP A 24 -2.47 -12.01 -7.01
C ASP A 24 -1.56 -10.86 -7.47
N ALA A 25 -2.14 -9.67 -7.66
CA ALA A 25 -1.36 -8.48 -8.00
C ALA A 25 -0.74 -7.82 -6.77
N ILE A 26 -1.42 -7.92 -5.62
CA ILE A 26 -0.90 -7.54 -4.30
C ILE A 26 -1.36 -8.62 -3.33
N LYS A 27 -0.47 -9.11 -2.46
CA LYS A 27 -0.78 -10.15 -1.48
C LYS A 27 -0.32 -9.68 -0.10
N ASP A 28 -1.28 -9.53 0.80
CA ASP A 28 -1.08 -9.30 2.23
C ASP A 28 -0.12 -8.13 2.56
N LEU A 29 -0.38 -6.94 1.98
CA LEU A 29 0.49 -5.79 2.11
C LEU A 29 0.06 -4.87 3.27
N SER A 30 0.94 -4.73 4.25
CA SER A 30 0.86 -3.68 5.28
C SER A 30 1.98 -2.67 5.08
N MET A 31 1.61 -1.40 4.87
CA MET A 31 2.56 -0.30 4.73
C MET A 31 2.01 0.99 5.29
N SER A 32 2.89 1.93 5.58
CA SER A 32 2.53 3.28 6.04
C SER A 32 3.41 4.33 5.35
N VAL A 33 2.80 5.41 4.89
CA VAL A 33 3.51 6.57 4.34
C VAL A 33 3.37 7.73 5.31
N ARG A 34 4.51 8.25 5.77
CA ARG A 34 4.56 9.41 6.65
C ARG A 34 4.11 10.66 5.89
N LYS A 35 3.39 11.54 6.57
CA LYS A 35 3.11 12.88 6.05
C LYS A 35 4.43 13.62 5.79
N ASN A 36 4.42 14.48 4.78
CA ASN A 36 5.59 15.28 4.37
C ASN A 36 6.81 14.42 3.96
N SER A 37 6.59 13.24 3.37
CA SER A 37 7.65 12.38 2.84
C SER A 37 7.49 12.11 1.35
N VAL A 38 8.60 11.81 0.70
CA VAL A 38 8.62 11.27 -0.67
C VAL A 38 8.79 9.75 -0.58
N TYR A 39 7.86 9.00 -1.16
CA TYR A 39 7.88 7.53 -1.14
C TYR A 39 8.05 6.97 -2.55
N GLY A 40 9.10 6.17 -2.76
CA GLY A 40 9.37 5.50 -4.03
C GLY A 40 8.78 4.09 -4.07
N LEU A 41 7.97 3.78 -5.07
CA LEU A 41 7.46 2.43 -5.31
C LEU A 41 8.23 1.77 -6.46
N LEU A 42 9.13 0.85 -6.12
CA LEU A 42 10.07 0.20 -7.05
C LEU A 42 9.71 -1.28 -7.27
N GLY A 43 10.17 -1.83 -8.41
CA GLY A 43 9.99 -3.24 -8.77
C GLY A 43 9.84 -3.47 -10.27
N PRO A 44 9.91 -4.72 -10.76
CA PRO A 44 9.81 -5.05 -12.18
C PRO A 44 8.40 -4.77 -12.74
N ASN A 45 8.26 -4.84 -14.06
CA ASN A 45 6.96 -4.77 -14.72
C ASN A 45 6.06 -5.92 -14.25
N GLY A 46 4.78 -5.62 -14.00
CA GLY A 46 3.83 -6.61 -13.48
C GLY A 46 3.83 -6.80 -11.96
N ALA A 47 4.77 -6.22 -11.20
CA ALA A 47 4.87 -6.37 -9.74
C ALA A 47 3.73 -5.72 -8.92
N GLY A 48 2.65 -5.23 -9.56
CA GLY A 48 1.50 -4.66 -8.85
C GLY A 48 1.59 -3.18 -8.49
N LYS A 49 2.67 -2.46 -8.86
CA LYS A 49 2.89 -1.04 -8.50
C LYS A 49 1.70 -0.13 -8.83
N SER A 50 1.26 -0.11 -10.10
CA SER A 50 0.11 0.70 -10.52
C SER A 50 -1.20 0.22 -9.91
N THR A 51 -1.32 -1.08 -9.61
CA THR A 51 -2.48 -1.64 -8.90
C THR A 51 -2.56 -1.11 -7.48
N LEU A 52 -1.42 -1.09 -6.76
CA LEU A 52 -1.34 -0.51 -5.42
C LEU A 52 -1.71 0.98 -5.43
N LEU A 53 -1.15 1.77 -6.34
CA LEU A 53 -1.48 3.20 -6.45
C LEU A 53 -2.97 3.41 -6.72
N LYS A 54 -3.58 2.63 -7.62
CA LYS A 54 -5.03 2.70 -7.88
C LYS A 54 -5.87 2.30 -6.66
N MET A 55 -5.38 1.40 -5.80
CA MET A 55 -6.05 1.07 -4.54
C MET A 55 -5.97 2.22 -3.55
N ILE A 56 -4.78 2.80 -3.37
CA ILE A 56 -4.55 3.93 -2.47
C ILE A 56 -5.41 5.14 -2.87
N THR A 57 -5.56 5.41 -4.17
CA THR A 57 -6.39 6.52 -4.67
C THR A 57 -7.88 6.18 -4.78
N GLY A 58 -8.31 4.98 -4.38
CA GLY A 58 -9.72 4.57 -4.39
C GLY A 58 -10.31 4.24 -5.77
N ILE A 59 -9.50 4.24 -6.84
CA ILE A 59 -9.93 3.90 -8.21
C ILE A 59 -10.33 2.42 -8.30
N ILE A 60 -9.68 1.55 -7.55
CA ILE A 60 -10.05 0.14 -7.43
C ILE A 60 -10.10 -0.28 -5.96
N ARG A 61 -11.03 -1.14 -5.59
CA ARG A 61 -11.10 -1.70 -4.23
C ARG A 61 -10.12 -2.87 -4.05
N PRO A 62 -9.55 -3.06 -2.84
CA PRO A 62 -8.88 -4.31 -2.50
C PRO A 62 -9.87 -5.48 -2.60
N THR A 63 -9.34 -6.68 -2.75
CA THR A 63 -10.11 -7.93 -2.60
C THR A 63 -10.35 -8.24 -1.13
N SER A 64 -9.40 -7.90 -0.26
CA SER A 64 -9.49 -8.04 1.20
C SER A 64 -8.56 -7.05 1.90
N GLY A 65 -8.81 -6.83 3.21
CA GLY A 65 -8.10 -5.85 4.03
C GLY A 65 -8.63 -4.44 3.90
#